data_AF-A0A3D2VCM8-F1
#
_entry.id   AF-A0A3D2VCM8-F1
#
_cell.length_a   1.000
_cell.length_b   1.000
_cell.length_c   1.000
_cell.angle_alpha   90.00
_cell.angle_beta   90.00
_cell.angle_gamma   90.00
#
_symmetry.space_group_name_H-M   'P 1'
#
loop_
_entity.id
_entity.type
_entity.pdbx_description
1 polymer ?
#
loop_
_entity_poly.entity_id
_entity_poly.type
_entity_poly.pdbx_seq_one_letter_code
_entity_poly.pdbx_strand_id
1 'polypeptide(L)' 'MVDWNHIESIFLDLDGTLLDLRFDNYFWVEFIPEHYAQHNQLVPEKARAEILARMRALRGTLDWYCTDF' A
#
# COMPACT_ATOMS: atom_id res chain seq x y z
N MET A 1 -2.77 -10.81 27.23
CA MET A 1 -3.26 -11.60 26.07
C MET A 1 -4.43 -10.84 25.48
N VAL A 2 -4.51 -10.72 24.15
CA VAL A 2 -5.60 -9.98 23.49
C VAL A 2 -6.94 -10.66 23.77
N ASP A 3 -7.97 -9.88 24.11
CA ASP A 3 -9.32 -10.40 24.34
C ASP A 3 -10.09 -10.49 23.02
N TRP A 4 -10.09 -11.69 22.44
CA TRP A 4 -10.70 -11.97 21.14
C TRP A 4 -12.22 -11.80 21.12
N ASN A 5 -12.89 -11.87 22.28
CA ASN A 5 -14.35 -11.73 22.34
C ASN A 5 -14.83 -10.29 22.09
N HIS A 6 -13.92 -9.32 22.18
CA HIS A 6 -14.19 -7.91 21.93
C HIS A 6 -13.74 -7.44 20.53
N ILE A 7 -13.25 -8.36 19.68
CA ILE A 7 -12.79 -8.04 18.33
C ILE A 7 -13.87 -8.46 17.32
N GLU A 8 -14.46 -7.48 16.65
CA GLU A 8 -15.49 -7.72 15.63
C GLU A 8 -14.91 -8.11 14.27
N SER A 9 -13.70 -7.65 13.95
CA SER A 9 -13.09 -7.86 12.63
C SER A 9 -11.58 -7.96 12.73
N ILE A 10 -11.04 -8.91 11.98
CA ILE A 10 -9.60 -9.12 11.80
C ILE A 10 -9.34 -9.05 10.30
N PHE A 11 -8.40 -8.21 9.90
CA PHE A 11 -7.93 -8.15 8.54
C PHE A 11 -6.62 -8.93 8.46
N LEU A 12 -6.51 -9.77 7.44
CA LEU A 12 -5.32 -10.55 7.15
C LEU A 12 -4.85 -10.19 5.74
N ASP A 13 -3.54 -10.14 5.56
CA ASP A 13 -2.92 -10.07 4.24
C ASP A 13 -2.97 -11.45 3.55
N LEU A 14 -2.61 -11.53 2.28
CA LEU A 14 -2.66 -12.74 1.46
C LEU A 14 -1.75 -13.87 1.96
N ASP A 15 -0.70 -13.54 2.71
CA ASP A 15 0.22 -14.48 3.34
C ASP A 15 -0.21 -14.89 4.77
N GLY A 16 -1.35 -14.37 5.25
CA GLY A 16 -1.89 -14.66 6.58
C GLY A 16 -1.33 -13.78 7.70
N THR A 17 -0.55 -12.74 7.38
CA THR A 17 -0.10 -11.75 8.38
C THR A 17 -1.25 -10.83 8.80
N LEU A 18 -1.19 -10.31 10.03
CA LEU A 18 -2.18 -9.33 10.50
C LEU A 18 -2.03 -8.01 9.74
N LEU A 19 -3.10 -7.60 9.07
CA LEU A 19 -3.11 -6.39 8.27
C LEU A 19 -3.51 -5.18 9.12
N ASP A 20 -2.58 -4.23 9.26
CA ASP A 20 -2.87 -2.90 9.78
C ASP A 20 -3.22 -1.96 8.61
N LEU A 21 -4.52 -1.67 8.46
CA LEU A 21 -5.01 -0.78 7.40
C LEU A 21 -4.48 0.64 7.49
N ARG A 22 -4.15 1.15 8.67
CA ARG A 22 -3.58 2.51 8.80
C ARG A 22 -2.15 2.51 8.26
N PHE A 23 -1.36 1.51 8.64
CA PHE A 23 -0.01 1.35 8.13
C PHE A 23 -0.02 1.15 6.61
N ASP A 24 -0.85 0.23 6.11
CA ASP A 24 -0.92 -0.11 4.69
C ASP A 24 -1.31 1.11 3.83
N ASN A 25 -2.35 1.85 4.24
CA ASN A 25 -2.75 3.08 3.55
C ASN A 25 -1.63 4.14 3.56
N TYR A 26 -0.96 4.36 4.69
CA TYR A 26 0.13 5.32 4.77
C TYR A 26 1.31 4.93 3.87
N PHE A 27 1.71 3.66 3.92
CA PHE A 27 2.86 3.16 3.17
C PHE A 27 2.66 3.36 1.66
N TRP A 28 1.54 2.89 1.12
CA TRP A 28 1.28 2.90 -0.31
C TRP A 28 0.87 4.27 -0.86
N VAL A 29 0.14 5.10 -0.10
CA VAL A 29 -0.47 6.34 -0.60
C VAL A 29 0.38 7.59 -0.30
N GLU A 30 1.18 7.57 0.77
CA GLU A 30 1.99 8.72 1.20
C GLU A 30 3.49 8.43 1.09
N PHE A 31 3.96 7.40 1.80
CA PHE A 31 5.39 7.13 1.96
C PHE A 31 6.08 6.79 0.63
N ILE A 32 5.51 5.85 -0.15
CA ILE A 32 6.08 5.43 -1.43
C ILE A 32 6.11 6.60 -2.44
N PRO A 33 5.02 7.35 -2.68
CA PRO A 33 5.07 8.53 -3.54
C PRO A 33 6.08 9.59 -3.12
N GLU A 34 6.22 9.87 -1.83
CA GLU A 34 7.17 10.84 -1.31
C GLU A 34 8.62 10.42 -1.60
N HIS A 35 8.97 9.18 -1.31
CA HIS A 35 10.31 8.65 -1.57
C HIS A 35 10.60 8.54 -3.07
N TYR A 36 9.60 8.17 -3.87
CA TYR A 36 9.70 8.17 -5.32
C TYR A 36 9.98 9.58 -5.87
N ALA A 37 9.31 10.60 -5.32
CA ALA A 37 9.52 12.00 -5.70
C ALA A 37 10.96 12.44 -5.40
N GLN A 38 11.46 12.13 -4.21
CA GLN A 38 12.83 12.48 -3.80
C GLN A 38 13.88 11.78 -4.67
N HIS A 39 13.74 10.47 -4.89
CA HIS A 39 14.68 9.68 -5.69
C HIS A 39 14.74 10.13 -7.15
N ASN A 40 13.59 10.52 -7.73
CA ASN A 40 13.48 10.92 -9.14
C ASN A 40 13.49 12.44 -9.36
N GLN A 41 13.72 13.23 -8.29
CA GLN A 41 13.72 14.70 -8.33
C GLN A 41 12.43 15.29 -8.94
N LEU A 42 11.29 14.71 -8.58
CA LEU A 42 9.97 15.15 -9.04
C LEU A 42 9.29 16.03 -7.99
N VAL A 43 8.36 16.87 -8.46
CA VAL A 43 7.42 17.56 -7.58
C VAL A 43 6.51 16.51 -6.91
N PRO A 44 6.27 16.58 -5.59
CA PRO A 44 5.52 15.56 -4.84
C PRO A 44 4.15 15.23 -5.45
N GLU A 45 3.41 16.24 -5.91
CA GLU A 45 2.09 16.03 -6.52
C GLU A 45 2.16 15.20 -7.81
N LYS A 46 3.20 15.42 -8.63
CA LYS A 46 3.39 14.68 -9.88
C LYS A 46 3.72 13.22 -9.58
N ALA A 47 4.63 12.97 -8.63
CA ALA A 47 4.97 11.63 -8.18
C ALA A 47 3.76 10.88 -7.62
N ARG A 48 2.96 11.55 -6.78
CA ARG A 48 1.72 10.97 -6.23
C ARG A 48 0.72 10.62 -7.33
N ALA A 49 0.46 11.53 -8.27
CA ALA A 49 -0.45 11.27 -9.37
C ALA A 49 0.01 10.08 -10.22
N GLU A 50 1.31 9.99 -10.49
CA GLU A 50 1.92 8.93 -11.29
C GLU A 50 1.84 7.57 -10.60
N ILE A 51 2.28 7.47 -9.35
CA ILE A 51 2.26 6.21 -8.58
C ILE A 51 0.82 5.70 -8.42
N LEU A 52 -0.12 6.56 -8.03
CA LEU A 52 -1.53 6.16 -7.89
C LEU A 52 -2.19 5.79 -9.21
N ALA A 53 -1.75 6.35 -10.34
CA ALA A 53 -2.22 5.94 -11.66
C ALA A 53 -1.71 4.54 -12.02
N ARG A 54 -0.41 4.27 -11.83
CA ARG A 54 0.20 2.94 -12.05
C ARG A 54 -0.46 1.89 -11.17
N MET A 55 -0.66 2.22 -9.89
CA MET A 55 -1.32 1.32 -8.95
C MET A 55 -2.74 0.96 -9.42
N ARG A 56 -3.54 1.97 -9.80
CA ARG A 56 -4.90 1.71 -10.32
C ARG A 56 -4.93 0.86 -11.58
N ALA A 57 -3.93 0.99 -12.46
CA ALA A 57 -3.85 0.22 -13.69
C ALA A 57 -3.53 -1.27 -13.46
N LEU A 58 -2.72 -1.57 -12.45
CA LEU A 58 -2.35 -2.94 -12.09
C LEU A 58 -3.34 -3.60 -11.13
N ARG A 59 -4.15 -2.81 -10.40
CA ARG A 59 -5.08 -3.35 -9.41
C ARG A 59 -5.97 -4.45 -10.00
N GLY A 60 -5.93 -5.63 -9.38
CA GLY A 60 -6.73 -6.79 -9.79
C GLY A 60 -6.11 -7.66 -10.88
N THR A 61 -4.92 -7.32 -11.38
CA THR A 61 -4.11 -8.21 -12.22
C THR A 61 -3.18 -9.06 -11.36
N LEU A 62 -2.56 -10.09 -11.95
CA LEU A 62 -1.53 -10.88 -11.26
C LEU A 62 -0.30 -10.04 -10.91
N ASP A 63 0.05 -9.07 -11.77
CA ASP A 63 1.21 -8.18 -11.57
C ASP A 63 1.09 -7.34 -10.29
N TRP A 64 -0.13 -7.05 -9.84
CA TRP A 64 -0.36 -6.38 -8.55
C TRP A 64 0.24 -7.11 -7.35
N TYR A 65 0.31 -8.44 -7.43
CA TYR A 65 0.77 -9.31 -6.35
C TYR A 65 2.21 -9.79 -6.57
N CYS A 66 2.89 -9.28 -7.60
CA CYS A 66 4.24 -9.68 -7.97
C CYS A 66 5.27 -8.65 -7.48
N THR A 67 6.27 -9.10 -6.72
CA THR A 67 7.40 -8.24 -6.29
C THR A 67 8.50 -8.13 -7.35
N ASP A 68 8.46 -8.97 -8.38
CA ASP A 68 9.50 -9.09 -9.41
C ASP A 68 9.16 -8.32 -10.71
N PHE A 69 8.02 -7.63 -10.75
CA PHE A 69 7.54 -6.86 -11.90
C PHE A 69 8.29 -5.54 -12.11
#